data_AF-A0A1X3D0Y1-F1
#
_entry.id   AF-A0A1X3D0Y1-F1
#
_cell.length_a   1.000
_cell.length_b   1.000
_cell.length_c   1.000
_cell.angle_alpha   90.00
_cell.angle_beta   90.00
_cell.angle_gamma   90.00
#
_symmetry.space_group_name_H-M   'P 1'
#
loop_
_entity.id
_entity.type
_entity.pdbx_description
1 polymer ?
#
loop_
_entity_poly.entity_id
_entity_poly.type
_entity_poly.pdbx_seq_one_letter_code
_entity_poly.pdbx_strand_id
1 'polypeptide(L)'
;MDKTPPQGEIVFDKIGGDNVLNQSEIGQATITLSGKVNRLGEGDEIRSITVNVGGNQYPASITGAGFSVQVPAEILAANTSVSAQGMIRDAAGRSTTVAESTQTYELKTTLPTVSVTVESINGNQPVNAAKLPEQVNLAGRLVLGDTVAPETVKVAVEVGGKV
;
A
#
# COMPACT_ATOMS: atom_id res chain seq x y z
N MET A 1 -48.55 2.45 7.93
CA MET A 1 -47.60 2.72 6.83
C MET A 1 -46.30 3.17 7.46
N ASP A 2 -45.20 2.47 7.21
CA ASP A 2 -43.87 2.88 7.68
C ASP A 2 -43.49 4.22 7.03
N LYS A 3 -42.88 5.11 7.83
CA LYS A 3 -42.45 6.47 7.46
C LYS A 3 -40.94 6.67 7.65
N THR A 4 -40.21 5.63 8.02
CA THR A 4 -38.76 5.65 8.27
C THR A 4 -38.00 5.64 6.95
N PRO A 5 -37.23 6.67 6.56
CA PRO A 5 -36.47 6.66 5.30
C PRO A 5 -35.47 5.49 5.24
N PRO A 6 -35.05 5.05 4.04
CA PRO A 6 -34.02 4.02 3.93
C PRO A 6 -32.72 4.49 4.59
N GLN A 7 -31.93 3.55 5.07
CA GLN A 7 -30.65 3.81 5.73
C GLN A 7 -29.54 3.02 5.05
N GLY A 8 -28.30 3.46 5.23
CA GLY A 8 -27.14 2.68 4.84
C GLY A 8 -25.86 3.22 5.42
N GLU A 9 -24.82 2.39 5.33
CA GLU A 9 -23.48 2.68 5.84
C GLU A 9 -22.46 2.16 4.84
N ILE A 10 -21.66 3.06 4.25
CA ILE A 10 -20.60 2.69 3.31
C ILE A 10 -19.37 2.23 4.10
N VAL A 11 -18.83 1.08 3.73
CA VAL A 11 -17.60 0.51 4.27
C VAL A 11 -16.69 0.14 3.11
N PHE A 12 -15.48 0.71 3.08
CA PHE A 12 -14.45 0.32 2.13
C PHE A 12 -13.83 -1.04 2.51
N ASP A 13 -13.48 -1.83 1.51
CA ASP A 13 -12.48 -2.88 1.68
C ASP A 13 -11.09 -2.24 1.78
N LYS A 14 -10.10 -3.03 2.17
CA LYS A 14 -8.73 -2.54 2.29
C LYS A 14 -8.18 -2.10 0.92
N ILE A 15 -7.57 -0.92 0.89
CA ILE A 15 -6.88 -0.38 -0.30
C ILE A 15 -5.60 -1.20 -0.53
N GLY A 16 -5.36 -1.70 -1.76
CA GLY A 16 -4.27 -2.66 -2.00
C GLY A 16 -4.47 -4.03 -1.32
N GLY A 17 -5.65 -4.28 -0.72
CA GLY A 17 -5.93 -5.51 0.03
C GLY A 17 -5.38 -5.53 1.47
N ASP A 18 -4.50 -4.59 1.84
CA ASP A 18 -3.90 -4.51 3.18
C ASP A 18 -3.82 -3.09 3.77
N ASN A 19 -4.34 -2.07 3.06
CA ASN A 19 -4.21 -0.64 3.35
C ASN A 19 -2.79 -0.08 3.19
N VAL A 20 -1.94 -0.76 2.43
CA VAL A 20 -0.61 -0.30 2.07
C VAL A 20 -0.50 -0.30 0.54
N LEU A 21 -0.18 0.85 -0.05
CA LEU A 21 0.17 0.94 -1.46
C LEU A 21 1.67 0.81 -1.64
N ASN A 22 2.09 -0.31 -2.20
CA ASN A 22 3.48 -0.63 -2.44
C ASN A 22 3.94 -0.29 -3.87
N GLN A 23 5.24 -0.39 -4.11
CA GLN A 23 5.86 -0.08 -5.40
C GLN A 23 5.30 -0.90 -6.58
N SER A 24 4.87 -2.13 -6.34
CA SER A 24 4.28 -2.98 -7.39
C SER A 24 2.87 -2.51 -7.74
N GLU A 25 2.08 -2.11 -6.76
CA GLU A 25 0.71 -1.66 -6.96
C GLU A 25 0.66 -0.29 -7.63
N ILE A 26 1.49 0.65 -7.19
CA ILE A 26 1.57 1.97 -7.84
C ILE A 26 2.22 1.92 -9.23
N GLY A 27 2.83 0.79 -9.60
CA GLY A 27 3.32 0.52 -10.95
C GLY A 27 2.22 0.12 -11.94
N GLN A 28 1.01 -0.16 -11.48
CA GLN A 28 -0.16 -0.43 -12.32
C GLN A 28 -0.75 0.87 -12.87
N ALA A 29 -1.49 0.81 -13.98
CA ALA A 29 -2.19 1.99 -14.51
C ALA A 29 -3.31 2.47 -13.56
N THR A 30 -4.05 1.51 -12.97
CA THR A 30 -5.18 1.76 -12.09
C THR A 30 -5.20 0.73 -10.97
N ILE A 31 -5.75 1.12 -9.82
CA ILE A 31 -6.03 0.25 -8.69
C ILE A 31 -7.55 0.22 -8.49
N THR A 32 -8.09 -0.97 -8.26
CA THR A 32 -9.52 -1.13 -7.97
C THR A 32 -9.76 -0.87 -6.48
N LEU A 33 -10.65 0.08 -6.19
CA LEU A 33 -11.20 0.28 -4.86
C LEU A 33 -12.56 -0.40 -4.79
N SER A 34 -12.84 -1.09 -3.69
CA SER A 34 -14.10 -1.77 -3.46
C SER A 34 -14.64 -1.54 -2.06
N GLY A 35 -15.88 -1.94 -1.86
CA GLY A 35 -16.52 -1.96 -0.56
C GLY A 35 -17.96 -2.39 -0.64
N LYS A 36 -18.71 -2.13 0.42
CA LYS A 36 -20.12 -2.49 0.55
C LYS A 36 -20.93 -1.40 1.26
N VAL A 37 -22.23 -1.41 1.01
CA VAL A 37 -23.22 -0.66 1.79
C VAL A 37 -23.92 -1.63 2.74
N ASN A 38 -23.78 -1.41 4.04
CA ASN A 38 -24.47 -2.14 5.08
C ASN A 38 -25.77 -1.43 5.47
N ARG A 39 -26.57 -2.09 6.34
CA ARG A 39 -27.82 -1.56 6.92
C ARG A 39 -28.92 -1.22 5.92
N LEU A 40 -28.89 -1.83 4.75
CA LEU A 40 -29.98 -1.77 3.77
C LEU A 40 -31.21 -2.48 4.32
N GLY A 41 -32.37 -1.83 4.21
CA GLY A 41 -33.66 -2.46 4.43
C GLY A 41 -34.04 -3.41 3.30
N GLU A 42 -35.03 -4.27 3.54
CA GLU A 42 -35.58 -5.12 2.48
C GLU A 42 -36.20 -4.26 1.38
N GLY A 43 -35.78 -4.50 0.13
CA GLY A 43 -36.23 -3.72 -1.03
C GLY A 43 -35.57 -2.36 -1.20
N ASP A 44 -34.58 -2.00 -0.37
CA ASP A 44 -33.74 -0.83 -0.59
C ASP A 44 -32.73 -1.07 -1.73
N GLU A 45 -32.58 -0.08 -2.58
CA GLU A 45 -31.66 -0.08 -3.73
C GLU A 45 -30.62 1.02 -3.58
N ILE A 46 -29.34 0.68 -3.77
CA ILE A 46 -28.26 1.66 -3.90
C ILE A 46 -28.36 2.30 -5.28
N ARG A 47 -28.67 3.59 -5.33
CA ARG A 47 -28.86 4.36 -6.56
C ARG A 47 -27.55 4.87 -7.15
N SER A 48 -26.60 5.21 -6.30
CA SER A 48 -25.29 5.72 -6.71
C SER A 48 -24.29 5.61 -5.58
N ILE A 49 -23.03 5.39 -5.93
CA ILE A 49 -21.87 5.60 -5.06
C ILE A 49 -20.85 6.39 -5.85
N THR A 50 -20.29 7.42 -5.25
CA THR A 50 -19.19 8.21 -5.80
C THR A 50 -18.04 8.18 -4.82
N VAL A 51 -16.87 7.75 -5.28
CA VAL A 51 -15.63 7.76 -4.52
C VAL A 51 -14.85 9.04 -4.83
N ASN A 52 -14.32 9.71 -3.82
CA ASN A 52 -13.45 10.87 -3.97
C ASN A 52 -12.01 10.52 -3.58
N VAL A 53 -11.04 10.90 -4.43
CA VAL A 53 -9.61 10.79 -4.14
C VAL A 53 -8.90 12.07 -4.58
N GLY A 54 -8.37 12.81 -3.61
CA GLY A 54 -7.66 14.07 -3.88
C GLY A 54 -8.51 15.11 -4.62
N GLY A 55 -9.83 15.14 -4.36
CA GLY A 55 -10.78 16.03 -5.04
C GLY A 55 -11.38 15.46 -6.33
N ASN A 56 -10.81 14.40 -6.90
CA ASN A 56 -11.33 13.75 -8.10
C ASN A 56 -12.49 12.82 -7.74
N GLN A 57 -13.59 12.90 -8.49
CA GLN A 57 -14.79 12.10 -8.27
C GLN A 57 -14.87 10.94 -9.27
N TYR A 58 -15.10 9.74 -8.75
CA TYR A 58 -15.19 8.51 -9.53
C TYR A 58 -16.52 7.80 -9.23
N PRO A 59 -17.47 7.78 -10.18
CA PRO A 59 -18.68 6.97 -10.06
C PRO A 59 -18.33 5.49 -9.97
N ALA A 60 -18.88 4.80 -8.98
CA ALA A 60 -18.65 3.38 -8.76
C ALA A 60 -19.69 2.52 -9.49
N SER A 61 -19.25 1.35 -9.94
CA SER A 61 -20.15 0.27 -10.36
C SER A 61 -20.75 -0.39 -9.13
N ILE A 62 -22.05 -0.67 -9.15
CA ILE A 62 -22.79 -1.27 -8.03
C ILE A 62 -23.20 -2.68 -8.40
N THR A 63 -23.04 -3.64 -7.49
CA THR A 63 -23.48 -5.03 -7.67
C THR A 63 -24.01 -5.57 -6.33
N GLY A 64 -25.33 -5.68 -6.22
CA GLY A 64 -25.99 -6.00 -4.96
C GLY A 64 -25.69 -4.91 -3.91
N ALA A 65 -25.15 -5.32 -2.77
CA ALA A 65 -24.68 -4.38 -1.73
C ALA A 65 -23.25 -3.88 -1.97
N GLY A 66 -22.52 -4.45 -2.93
CA GLY A 66 -21.12 -4.13 -3.21
C GLY A 66 -20.95 -2.98 -4.20
N PHE A 67 -19.79 -2.33 -4.14
CA PHE A 67 -19.36 -1.36 -5.13
C PHE A 67 -17.89 -1.54 -5.50
N SER A 68 -17.54 -1.13 -6.72
CA SER A 68 -16.16 -1.09 -7.20
C SER A 68 -15.91 0.07 -8.14
N VAL A 69 -14.69 0.59 -8.13
CA VAL A 69 -14.25 1.66 -9.02
C VAL A 69 -12.76 1.55 -9.30
N GLN A 70 -12.35 1.82 -10.54
CA GLN A 70 -10.94 1.89 -10.92
C GLN A 70 -10.46 3.33 -10.79
N VAL A 71 -9.40 3.54 -10.00
CA VAL A 71 -8.78 4.85 -9.79
C VAL A 71 -7.35 4.80 -10.33
N PRO A 72 -6.86 5.83 -11.05
CA PRO A 72 -5.47 5.90 -11.49
C PRO A 72 -4.51 5.75 -10.31
N ALA A 73 -3.50 4.89 -10.48
CA ALA A 73 -2.56 4.60 -9.39
C ALA A 73 -1.76 5.83 -8.96
N GLU A 74 -1.46 6.74 -9.91
CA GLU A 74 -0.79 8.01 -9.63
C GLU A 74 -1.60 8.94 -8.71
N ILE A 75 -2.94 8.93 -8.84
CA ILE A 75 -3.82 9.73 -7.99
C ILE A 75 -3.83 9.17 -6.58
N LEU A 76 -3.83 7.84 -6.44
CA LEU A 76 -3.71 7.21 -5.13
C LEU A 76 -2.32 7.41 -4.52
N ALA A 77 -1.24 7.34 -5.30
CA ALA A 77 0.11 7.57 -4.81
C ALA A 77 0.34 9.03 -4.35
N ALA A 78 -0.41 9.99 -4.89
CA ALA A 78 -0.37 11.39 -4.50
C ALA A 78 -1.25 11.72 -3.26
N ASN A 79 -1.99 10.75 -2.73
CA ASN A 79 -2.91 10.92 -1.61
C ASN A 79 -2.73 9.78 -0.58
N THR A 80 -3.41 9.86 0.55
CA THR A 80 -3.35 8.82 1.62
C THR A 80 -4.72 8.55 2.25
N SER A 81 -5.77 9.08 1.63
CA SER A 81 -7.16 8.93 2.07
C SER A 81 -8.10 8.93 0.86
N VAL A 82 -9.19 8.18 0.98
CA VAL A 82 -10.33 8.20 0.07
C VAL A 82 -11.62 8.45 0.85
N SER A 83 -12.62 9.05 0.21
CA SER A 83 -13.98 9.13 0.76
C SER A 83 -15.01 8.59 -0.21
N ALA A 84 -16.19 8.21 0.28
CA ALA A 84 -17.32 7.85 -0.55
C ALA A 84 -18.63 8.37 0.03
N GLN A 85 -19.52 8.76 -0.87
CA GLN A 85 -20.90 9.09 -0.58
C GLN A 85 -21.83 8.34 -1.54
N GLY A 86 -23.05 8.04 -1.09
CA GLY A 86 -24.03 7.34 -1.90
C GLY A 86 -25.46 7.79 -1.64
N MET A 87 -26.36 7.29 -2.47
CA MET A 87 -27.81 7.54 -2.35
C MET A 87 -28.53 6.21 -2.38
N ILE A 88 -29.47 6.01 -1.47
CA ILE A 88 -30.31 4.83 -1.37
C ILE A 88 -31.76 5.22 -1.63
N ARG A 89 -32.52 4.34 -2.27
CA ARG A 89 -33.95 4.50 -2.50
C ARG A 89 -34.69 3.26 -2.05
N ASP A 90 -35.81 3.45 -1.37
CA ASP A 90 -36.69 2.34 -0.97
C ASP A 90 -37.74 2.02 -2.05
N ALA A 91 -38.46 0.92 -1.86
CA ALA A 91 -39.57 0.52 -2.73
C ALA A 91 -40.74 1.53 -2.76
N ALA A 92 -40.84 2.41 -1.76
CA ALA A 92 -41.84 3.49 -1.71
C ALA A 92 -41.39 4.76 -2.47
N GLY A 93 -40.19 4.76 -3.06
CA GLY A 93 -39.62 5.86 -3.84
C GLY A 93 -38.96 6.97 -3.00
N ARG A 94 -38.85 6.82 -1.68
CA ARG A 94 -38.14 7.77 -0.81
C ARG A 94 -36.64 7.54 -0.94
N SER A 95 -35.84 8.58 -0.71
CA SER A 95 -34.40 8.47 -0.85
C SER A 95 -33.66 9.15 0.29
N THR A 96 -32.49 8.58 0.61
CA THR A 96 -31.59 9.06 1.65
C THR A 96 -30.17 9.13 1.10
N THR A 97 -29.47 10.23 1.37
CA THR A 97 -28.02 10.31 1.16
C THR A 97 -27.31 9.62 2.31
N VAL A 98 -26.46 8.65 2.00
CA VAL A 98 -25.61 7.98 2.99
C VAL A 98 -24.55 8.96 3.47
N ALA A 99 -24.27 8.96 4.77
CA ALA A 99 -23.20 9.76 5.34
C ALA A 99 -21.86 9.43 4.66
N GLU A 100 -20.99 10.44 4.54
CA GLU A 100 -19.67 10.22 3.96
C GLU A 100 -18.87 9.23 4.82
N SER A 101 -18.21 8.28 4.16
CA SER A 101 -17.30 7.32 4.77
C SER A 101 -15.91 7.54 4.23
N THR A 102 -14.89 7.44 5.09
CA THR A 102 -13.49 7.67 4.73
C THR A 102 -12.63 6.44 5.05
N GLN A 103 -11.58 6.23 4.25
CA GLN A 103 -10.60 5.16 4.46
C GLN A 103 -9.21 5.71 4.17
N THR A 104 -8.29 5.55 5.13
CA THR A 104 -6.88 5.89 4.97
C THR A 104 -6.04 4.67 4.57
N TYR A 105 -4.89 4.93 3.98
CA TYR A 105 -3.89 3.93 3.60
C TYR A 105 -2.48 4.54 3.68
N GLU A 106 -1.48 3.67 3.78
CA GLU A 106 -0.07 4.05 3.81
C GLU A 106 0.57 3.89 2.43
N LEU A 107 1.50 4.78 2.07
CA LEU A 107 2.35 4.60 0.90
C LEU A 107 3.68 3.99 1.32
N LYS A 108 4.02 2.81 0.79
CA LYS A 108 5.25 2.07 1.11
C LYS A 108 6.00 1.66 -0.16
N THR A 109 6.58 2.66 -0.81
CA THR A 109 7.27 2.50 -2.10
C THR A 109 8.78 2.42 -1.97
N THR A 110 9.32 2.75 -0.79
CA THR A 110 10.75 2.67 -0.53
C THR A 110 11.19 1.23 -0.37
N LEU A 111 12.07 0.79 -1.27
CA LEU A 111 12.73 -0.50 -1.14
C LEU A 111 13.80 -0.44 -0.03
N PRO A 112 14.01 -1.54 0.69
CA PRO A 112 15.15 -1.65 1.60
C PRO A 112 16.47 -1.47 0.85
N THR A 113 17.38 -0.69 1.42
CA THR A 113 18.75 -0.51 0.90
C THR A 113 19.75 -1.27 1.75
N VAL A 114 20.70 -1.96 1.11
CA VAL A 114 21.82 -2.62 1.78
C VAL A 114 23.10 -2.30 1.02
N SER A 115 24.15 -1.86 1.71
CA SER A 115 25.46 -1.65 1.11
C SER A 115 26.57 -2.31 1.93
N VAL A 116 27.50 -2.94 1.23
CA VAL A 116 28.70 -3.57 1.81
C VAL A 116 29.92 -2.95 1.16
N THR A 117 30.87 -2.49 1.96
CA THR A 117 32.14 -1.93 1.50
C THR A 117 33.30 -2.60 2.17
N VAL A 118 34.36 -2.87 1.41
CA VAL A 118 35.67 -3.21 1.96
C VAL A 118 36.42 -1.91 2.21
N GLU A 119 36.77 -1.65 3.47
CA GLU A 119 37.45 -0.41 3.87
C GLU A 119 38.97 -0.57 3.86
N SER A 120 39.48 -1.75 4.24
CA SER A 120 40.91 -2.03 4.15
C SER A 120 41.23 -3.51 4.03
N ILE A 121 42.33 -3.78 3.34
CA ILE A 121 42.98 -5.09 3.31
C ILE A 121 44.30 -4.94 4.05
N ASN A 122 44.47 -5.71 5.12
CA ASN A 122 45.64 -5.68 5.99
C ASN A 122 46.01 -4.27 6.49
N GLY A 123 45.03 -3.45 6.85
CA GLY A 123 45.28 -2.05 7.24
C GLY A 123 45.93 -1.21 6.13
N ASN A 124 45.60 -1.52 4.87
CA ASN A 124 46.15 -0.92 3.65
C ASN A 124 47.67 -1.13 3.48
N GLN A 125 48.24 -2.12 4.17
CA GLN A 125 49.64 -2.49 4.00
C GLN A 125 49.80 -3.48 2.83
N PRO A 126 50.92 -3.42 2.09
CA PRO A 126 51.21 -4.38 1.03
C PRO A 126 51.21 -5.81 1.55
N VAL A 127 50.54 -6.71 0.83
CA VAL A 127 50.62 -8.16 1.05
C VAL A 127 51.44 -8.75 -0.09
N ASN A 128 52.70 -9.10 0.18
CA ASN A 128 53.62 -9.66 -0.80
C ASN A 128 54.70 -10.52 -0.14
N ALA A 129 55.55 -11.19 -0.92
CA ALA A 129 56.57 -12.11 -0.40
C ALA A 129 57.57 -11.47 0.59
N ALA A 130 57.81 -10.16 0.54
CA ALA A 130 58.70 -9.45 1.46
C ALA A 130 58.00 -9.01 2.76
N LYS A 131 56.67 -8.92 2.74
CA LYS A 131 55.81 -8.52 3.87
C LYS A 131 54.55 -9.39 3.88
N LEU A 132 54.76 -10.69 4.10
CA LEU A 132 53.67 -11.65 4.16
C LEU A 132 53.28 -11.88 5.63
N PRO A 133 52.11 -11.41 6.08
CA PRO A 133 51.65 -11.70 7.43
C PRO A 133 51.13 -13.14 7.51
N GLU A 134 51.15 -13.72 8.71
CA GLU A 134 50.52 -15.04 8.96
C GLU A 134 48.99 -15.00 8.77
N GLN A 135 48.38 -13.82 8.94
CA GLN A 135 46.96 -13.57 8.73
C GLN A 135 46.74 -12.23 8.03
N VAL A 136 45.83 -12.20 7.05
CA VAL A 136 45.37 -10.96 6.40
C VAL A 136 44.05 -10.56 7.01
N ASN A 137 43.99 -9.36 7.59
CA ASN A 137 42.75 -8.81 8.12
C ASN A 137 41.96 -8.10 7.02
N LEU A 138 40.67 -8.39 6.92
CA LEU A 138 39.74 -7.66 6.07
C LEU A 138 38.81 -6.85 6.96
N ALA A 139 38.83 -5.53 6.77
CA ALA A 139 37.89 -4.65 7.44
C ALA A 139 36.92 -4.08 6.41
N GLY A 140 35.65 -4.00 6.81
CA GLY A 140 34.59 -3.48 5.96
C GLY A 140 33.45 -2.94 6.79
N ARG A 141 32.48 -2.37 6.09
CA ARG A 141 31.28 -1.78 6.66
C ARG A 141 30.05 -2.37 6.00
N LEU A 142 29.09 -2.76 6.84
CA LEU A 142 27.72 -3.06 6.44
C LEU A 142 26.86 -1.86 6.84
N VAL A 143 26.13 -1.30 5.88
CA VAL A 143 25.11 -0.26 6.15
C VAL A 143 23.77 -0.81 5.69
N LEU A 144 22.80 -0.75 6.60
CA LEU A 144 21.43 -1.18 6.38
C LEU A 144 20.52 0.05 6.34
N GLY A 145 19.56 0.06 5.43
CA GLY A 145 18.48 1.05 5.45
C GLY A 145 17.49 0.79 6.59
N ASP A 146 16.73 1.82 6.96
CA ASP A 146 15.84 1.81 8.14
C ASP A 146 14.74 0.72 8.12
N THR A 147 14.45 0.18 6.93
CA THR A 147 13.44 -0.87 6.73
C THR A 147 14.01 -2.30 6.71
N VAL A 148 15.32 -2.45 6.91
CA VAL A 148 16.00 -3.75 6.91
C VAL A 148 16.17 -4.27 8.33
N ALA A 149 15.58 -5.43 8.60
CA ALA A 149 15.79 -6.17 9.84
C ALA A 149 17.20 -6.79 9.87
N PRO A 150 18.11 -6.37 10.77
CA PRO A 150 19.51 -6.77 10.75
C PRO A 150 19.74 -8.29 10.87
N GLU A 151 18.86 -9.00 11.58
CA GLU A 151 18.91 -10.45 11.77
C GLU A 151 18.68 -11.26 10.48
N THR A 152 18.16 -10.62 9.44
CA THR A 152 17.92 -11.27 8.13
C THR A 152 19.11 -11.16 7.18
N VAL A 153 20.12 -10.34 7.52
CA VAL A 153 21.24 -10.04 6.62
C VAL A 153 22.41 -10.98 6.88
N LYS A 154 22.92 -11.61 5.82
CA LYS A 154 24.15 -12.42 5.84
C LYS A 154 25.21 -11.75 4.99
N VAL A 155 26.42 -11.61 5.54
CA VAL A 155 27.60 -11.12 4.83
C VAL A 155 28.53 -12.31 4.60
N ALA A 156 28.96 -12.48 3.35
CA ALA A 156 29.98 -13.45 2.95
C ALA A 156 31.19 -12.68 2.41
N VAL A 157 32.38 -13.15 2.73
CA VAL A 157 33.63 -12.58 2.21
C VAL A 157 34.25 -13.63 1.32
N GLU A 158 34.48 -13.30 0.06
CA GLU A 158 35.08 -14.23 -0.90
C GLU A 158 36.50 -13.78 -1.27
N VAL A 159 37.46 -14.70 -1.18
CA VAL A 159 38.85 -14.47 -1.61
C VAL A 159 39.21 -15.50 -2.67
N GLY A 160 39.29 -15.05 -3.92
CA GLY A 160 39.73 -15.88 -5.06
C GLY A 160 38.85 -17.11 -5.33
N GLY A 161 37.52 -16.97 -5.27
CA GLY A 161 36.59 -18.09 -5.52
C GLY A 161 36.13 -18.85 -4.29
N LYS A 162 36.61 -18.48 -3.08
CA LYS A 162 36.34 -19.20 -1.82
C LYS A 162 35.73 -18.27 -0.78
N VAL A 163 34.62 -18.69 -0.20
CA VAL A 163 33.92 -18.04 0.91
C VAL A 163 34.48 -18.53 2.25
#